data_AF-A0A954T689-F1
#
_entry.id   AF-A0A954T689-F1
#
_cell.length_a   1.000
_cell.length_b   1.000
_cell.length_c   1.000
_cell.angle_alpha   90.00
_cell.angle_beta   90.00
_cell.angle_gamma   90.00
#
_symmetry.space_group_name_H-M   'P 1'
#
loop_
_entity.id
_entity.type
_entity.pdbx_description
1 polymer ?
#
loop_
_entity_poly.entity_id
_entity_poly.type
_entity_poly.pdbx_seq_one_letter_code
_entity_poly.pdbx_strand_id
1 'polypeptide(L)' 'MVPLAAKRKKGLVIVESPAKAKKIGGYLGDEYIVRASVGHVRDLPAKAADIPAKFKKEPW' A
#
# COMPACT_ATOMS: atom_id res chain seq x y z
N MET A 1 -12.38 39.54 -2.20
CA MET A 1 -11.37 38.73 -1.49
C MET A 1 -11.94 37.32 -1.34
N VAL A 2 -11.47 36.34 -2.11
CA VAL A 2 -11.91 34.94 -1.99
C VAL A 2 -10.95 34.25 -1.01
N PRO A 3 -11.41 33.55 0.03
CA PRO A 3 -10.51 32.87 0.95
C PRO A 3 -9.84 31.69 0.22
N LEU A 4 -8.51 31.62 0.29
CA LEU A 4 -7.76 30.47 -0.22
C LEU A 4 -8.04 29.29 0.71
N ALA A 5 -8.93 28.39 0.30
CA ALA A 5 -9.26 27.18 1.05
C ALA A 5 -7.98 26.37 1.32
N ALA A 6 -7.71 26.06 2.59
CA ALA A 6 -6.57 25.24 2.99
C ALA A 6 -6.67 23.86 2.31
N LYS A 7 -5.60 23.46 1.61
CA LYS A 7 -5.53 22.20 0.86
C LYS A 7 -5.63 21.02 1.84
N ARG A 8 -6.77 20.31 1.86
CA ARG A 8 -6.95 19.13 2.71
C ARG A 8 -6.05 17.98 2.23
N LYS A 9 -5.45 17.25 3.18
CA LYS A 9 -4.67 16.04 2.88
C LYS A 9 -5.62 14.98 2.31
N LYS A 10 -5.27 14.44 1.14
CA LYS A 10 -6.02 13.34 0.51
C LYS A 10 -5.88 12.07 1.34
N GLY A 11 -6.97 11.32 1.52
CA GLY A 11 -6.93 10.02 2.19
C GLY A 11 -6.20 8.97 1.34
N LEU A 12 -5.40 8.08 1.94
CA LEU A 12 -4.77 6.97 1.23
C LEU A 12 -5.55 5.68 1.48
N VAL A 13 -5.92 4.98 0.41
CA VAL A 13 -6.60 3.68 0.45
C VAL A 13 -5.76 2.68 -0.32
N ILE A 14 -5.41 1.56 0.33
CA ILE A 14 -4.67 0.46 -0.28
C ILE A 14 -5.60 -0.74 -0.44
N VAL A 15 -5.60 -1.34 -1.63
CA VAL A 15 -6.42 -2.50 -2.00
C VAL A 15 -5.56 -3.60 -2.62
N GLU A 16 -6.04 -4.84 -2.73
CA GLU A 16 -5.15 -5.93 -3.16
C GLU A 16 -4.87 -5.96 -4.68
N SER A 17 -5.81 -5.50 -5.51
CA SER A 17 -5.73 -5.63 -6.97
C SER A 17 -5.87 -4.29 -7.71
N PRO A 18 -5.21 -4.13 -8.87
CA PRO A 18 -5.35 -2.94 -9.72
C PRO A 18 -6.79 -2.68 -10.19
N ALA A 19 -7.55 -3.75 -10.45
CA ALA A 19 -8.95 -3.66 -10.88
C ALA A 19 -9.83 -3.04 -9.79
N LYS A 20 -9.67 -3.45 -8.52
CA LYS A 20 -10.38 -2.83 -7.39
C LYS A 20 -9.96 -1.38 -7.19
N ALA A 21 -8.68 -1.05 -7.36
CA ALA A 21 -8.21 0.34 -7.23
C ALA A 21 -8.92 1.27 -8.22
N LYS A 22 -9.07 0.83 -9.49
CA LYS A 22 -9.80 1.58 -10.52
C LYS A 22 -11.29 1.75 -10.15
N LYS A 23 -11.93 0.68 -9.68
CA LYS A 23 -13.37 0.71 -9.34
C LYS A 23 -13.65 1.60 -8.12
N ILE A 24 -12.88 1.44 -7.04
CA ILE A 24 -13.04 2.20 -5.79
C ILE A 24 -12.64 3.67 -5.97
N GLY A 25 -11.60 3.96 -6.76
CA GLY A 25 -11.21 5.32 -7.09
C GLY A 25 -12.33 6.11 -7.77
N GLY A 26 -13.10 5.47 -8.65
CA GLY A 26 -14.28 6.08 -9.27
C GLY A 26 -15.40 6.43 -8.28
N TYR A 27 -15.53 5.69 -7.18
CA TYR A 27 -16.53 5.98 -6.15
C TYR A 27 -16.10 7.06 -5.15
N LEU A 28 -14.80 7.10 -4.81
CA LEU A 28 -14.28 7.99 -3.77
C LEU A 28 -13.88 9.38 -4.29
N GLY A 29 -13.56 9.50 -5.58
CA GLY A 29 -13.18 10.77 -6.20
C GLY A 29 -11.82 11.31 -5.74
N ASP A 30 -11.56 12.58 -6.07
CA ASP A 30 -10.24 13.20 -5.97
C ASP A 30 -9.75 13.47 -4.54
N GLU A 31 -10.60 13.31 -3.53
CA GLU A 31 -10.22 13.43 -2.12
C GLU A 31 -9.41 12.22 -1.63
N TYR A 32 -9.37 11.13 -2.41
CA TYR A 32 -8.64 9.91 -2.07
C TYR A 32 -7.59 9.54 -3.10
N ILE A 33 -6.49 8.96 -2.62
CA ILE A 33 -5.46 8.29 -3.40
C ILE A 33 -5.66 6.80 -3.20
N VAL A 34 -6.06 6.09 -4.26
CA VAL A 34 -6.23 4.63 -4.22
C VAL A 34 -5.05 3.95 -4.91
N ARG A 35 -4.45 2.94 -4.26
CA ARG A 35 -3.30 2.17 -4.75
C ARG A 35 -3.50 0.68 -4.53
N ALA A 36 -2.96 -0.14 -5.44
CA ALA A 36 -2.98 -1.58 -5.31
C ALA A 36 -1.69 -2.11 -4.67
N SER A 37 -1.77 -3.11 -3.79
CA SER A 37 -0.61 -3.85 -3.27
C SER A 37 -0.08 -4.89 -4.25
N VAL A 38 -0.89 -5.28 -5.25
CA VAL A 38 -0.57 -6.30 -6.26
C VAL A 38 -0.27 -7.66 -5.61
N GLY A 39 -1.05 -8.02 -4.59
CA GLY A 39 -0.87 -9.24 -3.81
C GLY A 39 -0.17 -9.03 -2.46
N HIS A 40 0.45 -10.09 -1.94
CA HIS A 40 1.20 -10.04 -0.69
C HIS A 40 2.49 -9.24 -0.85
N VAL A 41 2.78 -8.39 0.14
CA VAL A 41 3.98 -7.54 0.16
C VAL A 41 5.18 -8.27 0.77
N ARG A 42 4.91 -9.24 1.66
CA ARG A 42 5.93 -10.04 2.34
C ARG A 42 5.39 -11.44 2.56
N ASP A 43 6.29 -12.41 2.40
CA ASP A 43 6.06 -13.80 2.72
C ASP A 43 7.21 -14.33 3.58
N LEU A 44 6.99 -15.49 4.20
CA LEU A 44 8.04 -16.19 4.91
C LEU A 44 9.11 -16.69 3.94
N PRO A 45 10.39 -16.72 4.35
CA PRO A 45 11.46 -17.28 3.53
C PRO A 45 11.17 -18.76 3.26
N ALA A 46 11.09 -19.13 1.98
CA ALA A 46 10.83 -20.52 1.59
C ALA A 46 12.08 -21.41 1.77
N LYS A 47 13.27 -20.81 1.79
CA LYS A 47 14.56 -21.50 1.95
C LYS A 47 15.46 -20.75 2.92
N ALA A 48 16.42 -21.46 3.52
CA ALA A 48 17.44 -20.86 4.40
C ALA A 48 18.28 -19.76 3.69
N ALA A 49 18.39 -19.83 2.37
CA ALA A 49 19.06 -18.80 1.57
C ALA A 49 18.34 -17.44 1.63
N ASP A 50 17.00 -17.46 1.74
CA ASP A 50 16.12 -16.29 1.72
C ASP A 50 16.06 -15.58 3.09
N ILE A 51 16.55 -16.22 4.15
CA ILE A 51 16.66 -15.61 5.47
C ILE A 51 17.66 -14.45 5.39
N PRO A 52 17.31 -13.22 5.79
CA PRO A 52 18.25 -12.11 5.78
C PRO A 52 19.49 -12.43 6.61
N ALA A 53 20.67 -12.00 6.16
CA ALA A 53 21.95 -12.36 6.78
C ALA A 53 22.01 -12.05 8.29
N LYS A 54 21.27 -11.03 8.74
CA LYS A 54 21.14 -10.65 10.15
C LYS A 54 20.53 -11.75 11.02
N PHE A 55 19.63 -12.57 10.48
CA PHE A 55 18.86 -13.57 11.22
C PHE A 55 19.30 -15.01 10.95
N LYS A 56 20.25 -15.24 10.04
CA LYS A 56 20.75 -16.60 9.70
C LYS A 56 21.43 -17.34 10.86
N LYS A 57 21.83 -16.62 11.92
CA LYS A 57 22.61 -17.17 13.04
C LYS A 57 21.84 -17.23 14.36
N GLU A 58 20.59 -16.77 14.36
CA GLU A 58 19.75 -16.93 15.53
C GLU A 58 19.24 -18.38 15.59
N PRO A 59 19.38 -19.08 16.73
CA PRO A 59 18.77 -20.38 16.91
C PRO A 59 17.25 -20.21 16.85
N TRP A 60 16.59 -21.10 16.12
CA TRP A 60 15.14 -21.16 15.98
C TRP A 60 14.52 -21.96 17.12
#